data_AF-A0AAV7K6V1-F1
#
_entry.id   AF-A0AAV7K6V1-F1
#
_cell.length_a   1.000
_cell.length_b   1.000
_cell.length_c   1.000
_cell.angle_alpha   90.00
_cell.angle_beta   90.00
_cell.angle_gamma   90.00
#
_symmetry.space_group_name_H-M   'P 1'
#
loop_
_entity.id
_entity.type
_entity.pdbx_description
1 polymer ?
#
loop_
_entity_poly.entity_id
_entity_poly.type
_entity_poly.pdbx_seq_one_letter_code
_entity_poly.pdbx_strand_id
1 'polypeptide(L)'
;MAAASLTFTPMLMPIIFPDIGVVPLKRFYQSIVTDQDAVIRWLQENGLLARGIVCKCGRLVKIGNFSHAAKELGCRCMEKACRKVASLRVGSFFESSNLKLIELIEFIFLWSKDYQTTETFEENLGWSRSTITGWKNYMRDICVTGYLSYPEPIGGPGEIVEIDESKFGNHKYSRGRLLSGQWVFGGVCRGLVTCL
;
A
#
# COMPACT_ATOMS: atom_id res chain seq x y z
N MET A 1 19.20 -19.45 -12.95
CA MET A 1 17.88 -18.83 -13.19
C MET A 1 17.93 -17.45 -12.59
N ALA A 2 17.83 -16.43 -13.44
CA ALA A 2 18.16 -15.05 -13.11
C ALA A 2 17.18 -14.47 -12.09
N ALA A 3 17.73 -13.88 -11.02
CA ALA A 3 17.01 -13.01 -10.11
C ALA A 3 16.73 -11.70 -10.85
N ALA A 4 15.44 -11.42 -11.13
CA ALA A 4 15.02 -10.16 -11.71
C ALA A 4 15.04 -9.09 -10.61
N SER A 5 16.10 -8.29 -10.59
CA SER A 5 16.18 -7.03 -9.84
C SER A 5 15.31 -5.99 -10.55
N LEU A 6 14.19 -5.60 -9.95
CA LEU A 6 13.17 -4.73 -10.56
C LEU A 6 13.43 -3.26 -10.25
N THR A 7 14.09 -2.53 -11.16
CA THR A 7 14.39 -1.10 -11.01
C THR A 7 13.15 -0.19 -10.90
N PHE A 8 12.98 0.54 -9.78
CA PHE A 8 11.92 1.54 -9.55
C PHE A 8 12.09 2.81 -10.37
N THR A 9 10.92 3.39 -10.63
CA THR A 9 10.69 4.79 -10.95
C THR A 9 9.37 5.21 -10.26
N PRO A 10 9.04 6.51 -10.08
CA PRO A 10 7.99 7.03 -9.16
C PRO A 10 6.52 6.59 -9.43
N MET A 11 6.29 5.66 -10.36
CA MET A 11 4.98 5.15 -10.78
C MET A 11 4.41 4.02 -9.88
N LEU A 12 4.51 4.05 -8.55
CA LEU A 12 4.30 2.82 -7.74
C LEU A 12 2.93 2.52 -7.17
N MET A 13 1.96 3.43 -7.23
CA MET A 13 0.56 3.01 -7.04
C MET A 13 0.15 1.92 -8.05
N PRO A 14 0.47 2.04 -9.36
CA PRO A 14 0.14 0.99 -10.32
C PRO A 14 1.05 -0.26 -10.27
N ILE A 15 1.92 -0.44 -9.27
CA ILE A 15 2.68 -1.70 -9.12
C ILE A 15 2.11 -2.56 -7.99
N ILE A 16 1.64 -1.95 -6.89
CA ILE A 16 0.92 -2.71 -5.85
C ILE A 16 -0.51 -2.95 -6.31
N PHE A 17 -1.17 -1.97 -6.94
CA PHE A 17 -2.55 -2.13 -7.41
C PHE A 17 -2.69 -1.57 -8.84
N PRO A 18 -2.21 -2.31 -9.86
CA PRO A 18 -2.07 -1.81 -11.24
C PRO A 18 -3.30 -1.12 -11.81
N ASP A 19 -4.49 -1.59 -11.42
CA ASP A 19 -5.74 -1.14 -12.01
C ASP A 19 -6.66 -0.43 -11.03
N ILE A 20 -6.41 -0.46 -9.72
CA ILE A 20 -7.44 -0.09 -8.75
C ILE A 20 -7.83 1.39 -8.87
N GLY A 21 -6.84 2.27 -9.07
CA GLY A 21 -7.05 3.72 -9.17
C GLY A 21 -7.58 4.19 -10.52
N VAL A 22 -7.49 3.38 -11.57
CA VAL A 22 -8.02 3.69 -12.91
C VAL A 22 -9.37 3.04 -13.18
N VAL A 23 -9.73 2.00 -12.41
CA VAL A 23 -11.03 1.33 -12.53
C VAL A 23 -12.16 2.29 -12.10
N PRO A 24 -13.25 2.40 -12.89
CA PRO A 24 -14.44 3.13 -12.48
C PRO A 24 -15.07 2.53 -11.23
N LEU A 25 -15.60 3.38 -10.34
CA LEU A 25 -16.22 2.98 -9.08
C LEU A 25 -17.20 1.79 -9.22
N LYS A 26 -18.09 1.86 -10.22
CA LYS A 26 -19.07 0.80 -10.50
C LYS A 26 -18.40 -0.54 -10.80
N ARG A 27 -17.34 -0.55 -11.61
CA ARG A 27 -16.61 -1.78 -11.96
C ARG A 27 -15.83 -2.31 -10.76
N PHE A 28 -15.25 -1.44 -9.94
CA PHE A 28 -14.55 -1.83 -8.71
C PHE A 28 -15.45 -2.64 -7.78
N TYR A 29 -16.65 -2.12 -7.44
CA TYR A 29 -17.59 -2.81 -6.56
C TYR A 29 -18.26 -4.04 -7.19
N GLN A 30 -18.40 -4.09 -8.53
CA GLN A 30 -19.04 -5.22 -9.21
C GLN A 30 -18.11 -6.40 -9.51
N SER A 31 -16.79 -6.16 -9.57
CA SER A 31 -15.82 -7.19 -9.99
C SER A 31 -14.77 -7.56 -8.95
N ILE A 32 -14.32 -6.60 -8.14
CA ILE A 32 -13.26 -6.81 -7.16
C ILE A 32 -13.88 -7.01 -5.77
N VAL A 33 -14.77 -6.11 -5.36
CA VAL A 33 -15.37 -6.09 -4.02
C VAL A 33 -16.73 -6.80 -3.94
N THR A 34 -16.93 -7.83 -4.78
CA THR A 34 -18.20 -8.56 -4.84
C THR A 34 -18.39 -9.49 -3.64
N ASP A 35 -17.35 -10.26 -3.32
CA ASP A 35 -17.31 -11.20 -2.20
C ASP A 35 -15.86 -11.41 -1.72
N GLN A 36 -15.71 -12.05 -0.57
CA GLN A 36 -14.40 -12.25 0.05
C GLN A 36 -13.47 -13.13 -0.82
N ASP A 37 -13.99 -14.17 -1.49
CA ASP A 37 -13.21 -15.05 -2.35
C ASP A 37 -12.78 -14.35 -3.63
N ALA A 38 -13.62 -13.47 -4.19
CA ALA A 38 -13.28 -12.62 -5.33
C ALA A 38 -12.10 -11.70 -5.02
N VAL A 39 -12.12 -11.02 -3.86
CA VAL A 39 -10.99 -10.21 -3.40
C VAL A 39 -9.73 -11.07 -3.26
N ILE A 40 -9.82 -12.23 -2.61
CA ILE A 40 -8.65 -13.11 -2.42
C ILE A 40 -8.08 -13.55 -3.77
N ARG A 41 -8.91 -13.99 -4.72
CA ARG A 41 -8.47 -14.38 -6.06
C ARG A 41 -7.78 -13.23 -6.76
N TRP A 42 -8.39 -12.04 -6.73
CA TRP A 42 -7.82 -10.83 -7.32
C TRP A 42 -6.45 -10.50 -6.71
N LEU A 43 -6.30 -10.59 -5.38
CA LEU A 43 -5.03 -10.36 -4.70
C LEU A 43 -3.97 -11.41 -5.06
N GLN A 44 -4.35 -12.67 -5.21
CA GLN A 44 -3.47 -13.75 -5.61
C GLN A 44 -3.06 -13.70 -7.09
N GLU A 45 -3.92 -13.16 -7.95
CA GLU A 45 -3.64 -12.91 -9.37
C GLU A 45 -2.63 -11.79 -9.54
N ASN A 46 -2.75 -10.73 -8.74
CA ASN A 46 -1.85 -9.58 -8.73
C ASN A 46 -0.59 -9.77 -7.85
N GLY A 47 -0.39 -10.97 -7.27
CA GLY A 47 0.80 -11.27 -6.45
C GLY A 47 0.84 -10.59 -5.08
N LEU A 48 -0.29 -10.02 -4.63
CA LEU A 48 -0.44 -9.36 -3.33
C LEU A 48 -0.76 -10.32 -2.19
N LEU A 49 -1.21 -11.53 -2.51
CA LEU A 49 -1.35 -12.63 -1.57
C LEU A 49 -0.75 -13.90 -2.17
N ALA A 50 -0.21 -14.76 -1.30
CA ALA A 50 0.29 -16.06 -1.73
C ALA A 50 -0.85 -16.96 -2.21
N ARG A 51 -0.65 -17.62 -3.37
CA ARG A 51 -1.56 -18.68 -3.88
C ARG A 51 -1.52 -19.96 -3.06
N GLY A 52 -0.40 -20.18 -2.37
CA GLY A 52 -0.16 -21.32 -1.51
C GLY A 52 0.97 -21.00 -0.54
N ILE A 53 0.90 -21.57 0.66
CA ILE A 53 1.94 -21.41 1.68
C ILE A 53 2.56 -22.78 1.94
N VAL A 54 3.89 -22.85 2.00
CA VAL A 54 4.59 -24.06 2.44
C VAL A 54 4.76 -23.95 3.96
N CYS A 55 4.31 -24.96 4.69
CA CYS A 55 4.53 -25.00 6.13
C CYS A 55 6.04 -25.17 6.43
N LYS A 56 6.50 -24.70 7.59
CA LYS A 56 7.89 -24.94 8.05
C LYS A 56 8.29 -26.43 8.09
N CYS A 57 7.32 -27.35 8.13
CA CYS A 57 7.57 -28.80 8.01
C CYS A 57 7.72 -29.29 6.55
N GLY A 58 7.81 -28.40 5.57
CA GLY A 58 8.03 -28.71 4.15
C GLY A 58 6.79 -29.13 3.38
N ARG A 59 5.61 -29.21 4.01
CA ARG A 59 4.37 -29.66 3.36
C ARG A 59 3.43 -28.53 2.98
N LEU A 60 2.68 -28.75 1.91
CA LEU A 60 1.59 -27.88 1.47
C LEU A 60 0.50 -27.81 2.54
N VAL A 61 -0.03 -26.60 2.73
CA VAL A 61 -1.13 -26.32 3.63
C VAL A 61 -2.45 -26.31 2.88
N LYS A 62 -3.54 -26.66 3.57
CA LYS A 62 -4.88 -26.41 3.05
C LYS A 62 -5.27 -24.97 3.36
N ILE A 63 -5.81 -24.27 2.37
CA ILE A 63 -6.39 -22.93 2.52
C ILE A 63 -7.87 -23.06 2.86
N GLY A 64 -8.37 -22.23 3.78
CA GLY A 64 -9.77 -22.22 4.19
C GLY A 64 -9.99 -21.51 5.52
N ASN A 65 -11.21 -21.63 6.04
CA ASN A 65 -11.61 -20.96 7.29
C ASN A 65 -11.10 -21.76 8.50
N PHE A 66 -9.83 -21.54 8.86
CA PHE A 66 -9.16 -22.26 9.95
C PHE A 66 -8.88 -21.39 11.19
N SER A 67 -9.19 -20.10 11.10
CA SER A 67 -9.03 -19.11 12.17
C SER A 67 -10.31 -19.04 13.02
N HIS A 68 -10.15 -19.04 14.35
CA HIS A 68 -11.25 -18.86 15.31
C HIS A 68 -11.57 -17.38 15.61
N ALA A 69 -10.66 -16.45 15.33
CA ALA A 69 -10.75 -15.05 15.78
C ALA A 69 -11.28 -14.08 14.72
N ALA A 70 -11.27 -14.46 13.45
CA ALA A 70 -11.96 -13.74 12.39
C ALA A 70 -12.21 -14.73 11.25
N LYS A 71 -13.31 -14.55 10.52
CA LYS A 71 -13.71 -15.35 9.34
C LYS A 71 -12.76 -15.13 8.15
N GLU A 72 -11.46 -15.13 8.40
CA GLU A 72 -10.43 -14.83 7.44
C GLU A 72 -9.72 -16.11 7.02
N LEU A 73 -9.46 -16.17 5.72
CA LEU A 73 -8.84 -17.29 5.04
C LEU A 73 -7.47 -17.55 5.69
N GLY A 74 -7.39 -18.66 6.42
CA GLY A 74 -6.16 -19.15 7.02
C GLY A 74 -5.61 -20.30 6.22
N CYS A 75 -4.42 -20.73 6.59
CA CYS A 75 -3.85 -21.95 6.09
C CYS A 75 -3.52 -22.90 7.24
N ARG A 76 -3.88 -24.18 7.09
CA ARG A 76 -3.61 -25.22 8.08
C ARG A 76 -2.75 -26.31 7.49
N CYS A 77 -1.68 -26.66 8.19
CA CYS A 77 -0.90 -27.84 7.87
C CYS A 77 -1.72 -29.10 8.12
N MET A 78 -1.83 -29.97 7.11
CA MET A 78 -2.60 -31.22 7.21
C MET A 78 -1.85 -32.35 7.93
N GLU A 79 -0.56 -32.17 8.20
CA GLU A 79 0.21 -33.15 8.95
C GLU A 79 -0.28 -33.24 10.40
N LYS A 80 -0.61 -34.46 10.84
CA LYS A 80 -1.19 -34.72 12.18
C LYS A 80 -0.27 -34.24 13.29
N ALA A 81 1.04 -34.42 13.15
CA ALA A 81 2.03 -33.97 14.13
C ALA A 81 2.24 -32.45 14.12
N CYS A 82 1.90 -31.74 13.04
CA CYS A 82 2.16 -30.31 12.91
C CYS A 82 0.93 -29.46 13.22
N ARG A 83 -0.17 -29.64 12.46
CA ARG A 83 -1.45 -28.90 12.57
C ARG A 83 -1.38 -27.37 12.70
N LYS A 84 -0.22 -26.76 12.49
CA LYS A 84 -0.01 -25.31 12.59
C LYS A 84 -0.96 -24.57 11.66
N VAL A 85 -1.54 -23.51 12.18
CA VAL A 85 -2.36 -22.56 11.44
C VAL A 85 -1.55 -21.28 11.24
N ALA A 86 -1.58 -20.73 10.04
CA ALA A 86 -0.99 -19.44 9.73
C ALA A 86 -1.97 -18.58 8.91
N SER A 87 -1.82 -17.27 9.00
CA SER A 87 -2.61 -16.34 8.17
C SER A 87 -2.12 -16.39 6.73
N LEU A 88 -3.03 -16.24 5.75
CA LEU A 88 -2.64 -16.05 4.35
C LEU A 88 -1.95 -14.71 4.08
N ARG A 89 -2.03 -13.78 5.04
CA ARG A 89 -1.43 -12.44 4.96
C ARG A 89 0.05 -12.41 5.33
N VAL A 90 0.62 -13.52 5.79
CA VAL A 90 2.02 -13.56 6.22
C VAL A 90 2.94 -13.25 5.04
N GLY A 91 3.89 -12.33 5.24
CA GLY A 91 4.82 -11.88 4.21
C GLY A 91 4.19 -11.03 3.11
N SER A 92 2.98 -10.51 3.31
CA SER A 92 2.30 -9.63 2.35
C SER A 92 2.07 -8.23 2.91
N PHE A 93 1.65 -7.32 2.02
CA PHE A 93 1.25 -5.96 2.39
C PHE A 93 0.22 -5.91 3.53
N PHE A 94 -0.63 -6.94 3.64
CA PHE A 94 -1.72 -7.03 4.64
C PHE A 94 -1.29 -7.71 5.94
N GLU A 95 -0.01 -8.04 6.10
CA GLU A 95 0.51 -8.71 7.29
C GLU A 95 0.18 -7.91 8.57
N SER A 96 -0.14 -8.62 9.65
CA SER A 96 -0.47 -8.04 10.96
C SER A 96 -1.73 -7.17 11.03
N SER A 97 -2.43 -6.92 9.92
CA SER A 97 -3.72 -6.22 9.94
C SER A 97 -4.84 -7.12 10.44
N ASN A 98 -5.70 -6.58 11.32
CA ASN A 98 -6.94 -7.20 11.79
C ASN A 98 -8.19 -6.73 11.01
N LEU A 99 -8.02 -5.85 10.02
CA LEU A 99 -9.11 -5.30 9.20
C LEU A 99 -9.44 -6.27 8.07
N LYS A 100 -10.69 -6.27 7.58
CA LYS A 100 -11.06 -7.21 6.50
C LYS A 100 -10.36 -6.85 5.20
N LEU A 101 -10.01 -7.84 4.39
CA LEU A 101 -9.37 -7.60 3.09
C LEU A 101 -10.22 -6.68 2.20
N ILE A 102 -11.55 -6.85 2.17
CA ILE A 102 -12.46 -5.97 1.44
C ILE A 102 -12.28 -4.50 1.88
N GLU A 103 -12.34 -4.23 3.18
CA GLU A 103 -12.22 -2.87 3.74
C GLU A 103 -10.83 -2.26 3.45
N LEU A 104 -9.78 -3.08 3.50
CA LEU A 104 -8.42 -2.65 3.13
C LEU A 104 -8.32 -2.26 1.66
N ILE A 105 -8.98 -3.01 0.78
CA ILE A 105 -8.99 -2.74 -0.67
C ILE A 105 -9.82 -1.51 -1.01
N GLU A 106 -10.95 -1.31 -0.34
CA GLU A 106 -11.73 -0.07 -0.42
C GLU A 106 -10.91 1.13 0.08
N PHE A 107 -10.20 1.00 1.21
CA PHE A 107 -9.31 2.06 1.71
C PHE A 107 -8.26 2.45 0.66
N ILE A 108 -7.60 1.47 0.07
CA ILE A 108 -6.55 1.70 -0.95
C ILE A 108 -7.16 2.35 -2.20
N PHE A 109 -8.33 1.89 -2.63
CA PHE A 109 -9.06 2.50 -3.74
C PHE A 109 -9.38 3.98 -3.45
N LEU A 110 -9.95 4.29 -2.28
CA LEU A 110 -10.27 5.67 -1.90
C LEU A 110 -9.00 6.54 -1.81
N TRP A 111 -7.94 6.01 -1.21
CA TRP A 111 -6.65 6.70 -1.13
C TRP A 111 -6.07 6.99 -2.52
N SER A 112 -6.21 6.04 -3.46
CA SER A 112 -5.76 6.20 -4.85
C SER A 112 -6.52 7.25 -5.66
N LYS A 113 -7.77 7.52 -5.28
CA LYS A 113 -8.64 8.53 -5.91
C LYS A 113 -8.44 9.92 -5.32
N ASP A 114 -7.41 10.10 -4.52
CA ASP A 114 -7.07 11.37 -3.87
C ASP A 114 -8.18 11.87 -2.94
N TYR A 115 -8.95 10.96 -2.33
CA TYR A 115 -9.84 11.34 -1.24
C TYR A 115 -8.99 11.65 0.00
N GLN A 116 -8.85 12.94 0.32
CA GLN A 116 -7.88 13.41 1.31
C GLN A 116 -8.43 13.49 2.75
N THR A 117 -9.72 13.73 2.92
CA THR A 117 -10.33 13.98 4.23
C THR A 117 -10.42 12.71 5.06
N THR A 118 -10.25 12.82 6.38
CA THR A 118 -10.39 11.66 7.28
C THR A 118 -11.86 11.27 7.39
N GLU A 119 -12.74 12.26 7.33
CA GLU A 119 -14.19 12.17 7.37
C GLU A 119 -14.73 11.23 6.27
N THR A 120 -14.22 11.33 5.04
CA THR A 120 -14.63 10.43 3.95
C THR A 120 -14.29 8.96 4.26
N PHE A 121 -13.15 8.68 4.90
CA PHE A 121 -12.85 7.30 5.32
C PHE A 121 -13.68 6.86 6.52
N GLU A 122 -13.98 7.77 7.46
CA GLU A 122 -14.88 7.46 8.59
C GLU A 122 -16.27 7.06 8.08
N GLU A 123 -16.83 7.82 7.14
CA GLU A 123 -18.16 7.59 6.56
C GLU A 123 -18.23 6.30 5.73
N ASN A 124 -17.21 6.03 4.91
CA ASN A 124 -17.24 4.88 3.99
C ASN A 124 -16.81 3.57 4.65
N LEU A 125 -15.84 3.60 5.57
CA LEU A 125 -15.25 2.38 6.17
C LEU A 125 -15.66 2.16 7.63
N GLY A 126 -16.17 3.19 8.32
CA GLY A 126 -16.50 3.11 9.75
C GLY A 126 -15.28 2.93 10.66
N TRP A 127 -14.07 3.25 10.17
CA TRP A 127 -12.84 3.12 10.94
C TRP A 127 -12.64 4.29 11.90
N SER A 128 -11.91 4.06 12.99
CA SER A 128 -11.52 5.15 13.89
C SER A 128 -10.50 6.07 13.22
N ARG A 129 -10.47 7.37 13.59
CA ARG A 129 -9.45 8.33 13.14
C ARG A 129 -8.02 7.84 13.32
N SER A 130 -7.76 7.16 14.44
CA SER A 130 -6.44 6.60 14.75
C SER A 130 -6.04 5.52 13.74
N THR A 131 -6.98 4.64 13.39
CA THR A 131 -6.80 3.59 12.38
C THR A 131 -6.58 4.20 10.99
N ILE A 132 -7.41 5.16 10.59
CA ILE A 132 -7.30 5.86 9.30
C ILE A 132 -5.94 6.56 9.18
N THR A 133 -5.51 7.27 10.23
CA THR A 133 -4.22 7.97 10.25
C THR A 133 -3.06 6.99 10.16
N GLY A 134 -3.12 5.88 10.91
CA GLY A 134 -2.13 4.81 10.86
C GLY A 134 -1.97 4.24 9.45
N TRP A 135 -3.09 3.91 8.79
CA TRP A 135 -3.07 3.40 7.42
C TRP A 135 -2.62 4.42 6.38
N LYS A 136 -3.03 5.70 6.51
CA LYS A 136 -2.52 6.79 5.65
C LYS A 136 -1.00 6.92 5.78
N ASN A 137 -0.45 6.82 6.99
CA ASN A 137 1.00 6.86 7.21
C ASN A 137 1.68 5.62 6.64
N TYR A 138 1.14 4.42 6.86
CA TYR A 138 1.67 3.19 6.28
C TYR A 138 1.73 3.24 4.75
N MET A 139 0.69 3.76 4.08
CA MET A 139 0.70 3.98 2.63
C MET A 139 1.81 4.93 2.19
N ARG A 140 2.00 6.05 2.91
CA ARG A 140 3.09 7.00 2.64
C ARG A 140 4.46 6.37 2.83
N ASP A 141 4.66 5.61 3.91
CA ASP A 141 5.93 4.94 4.19
C ASP A 141 6.31 3.95 3.09
N ILE A 142 5.32 3.27 2.51
CA ILE A 142 5.50 2.38 1.36
C ILE A 142 5.89 3.17 0.11
N CYS A 143 5.21 4.28 -0.18
CA CYS A 143 5.59 5.16 -1.28
C CYS A 143 7.01 5.70 -1.13
N VAL A 144 7.40 6.10 0.09
CA VAL A 144 8.75 6.62 0.39
C VAL A 144 9.81 5.53 0.29
N THR A 145 9.63 4.41 1.00
CA THR A 145 10.53 3.24 0.94
C THR A 145 10.74 2.83 -0.48
N GLY A 146 9.64 2.84 -1.20
CA GLY A 146 9.65 2.61 -2.59
C GLY A 146 10.53 3.61 -3.33
N TYR A 147 10.12 4.87 -3.38
CA TYR A 147 10.85 5.94 -4.07
C TYR A 147 12.36 5.91 -3.80
N LEU A 148 12.77 5.66 -2.54
CA LEU A 148 14.17 5.55 -2.15
C LEU A 148 14.89 4.30 -2.68
N SER A 149 14.16 3.21 -2.91
CA SER A 149 14.73 1.95 -3.40
C SER A 149 15.28 2.12 -4.81
N TYR A 150 14.66 2.97 -5.64
CA TYR A 150 15.25 3.33 -6.91
C TYR A 150 14.83 4.76 -7.30
N PRO A 151 15.66 5.73 -6.91
CA PRO A 151 15.41 7.12 -7.20
C PRO A 151 15.64 7.36 -8.69
N GLU A 152 14.61 7.84 -9.38
CA GLU A 152 14.84 8.45 -10.70
C GLU A 152 15.45 9.84 -10.52
N PRO A 153 16.54 10.15 -11.23
CA PRO A 153 17.06 11.51 -11.25
C PRO A 153 16.03 12.42 -11.93
N ILE A 154 15.79 13.60 -11.33
CA ILE A 154 15.02 14.64 -12.01
C ILE A 154 15.87 15.29 -13.11
N GLY A 155 15.31 15.36 -14.32
CA GLY A 155 15.99 15.93 -15.49
C GLY A 155 16.97 14.98 -16.17
N GLY A 156 17.80 15.54 -17.05
CA GLY A 156 18.74 14.83 -17.90
C GLY A 156 19.57 15.79 -18.75
N PRO A 157 20.50 15.30 -19.58
CA PRO A 157 21.31 16.16 -20.45
C PRO A 157 20.44 17.04 -21.35
N GLY A 158 20.57 18.36 -21.22
CA GLY A 158 19.78 19.34 -21.99
C GLY A 158 18.42 19.71 -21.39
N GLU A 159 18.02 19.10 -20.27
CA GLU A 159 16.79 19.44 -19.56
C GLU A 159 17.00 20.57 -18.54
N ILE A 160 15.96 21.40 -18.36
CA ILE A 160 15.95 22.48 -17.36
C ILE A 160 15.08 22.04 -16.19
N VAL A 161 15.72 21.91 -15.03
CA VAL A 161 15.05 21.65 -13.76
C VAL A 161 14.92 22.95 -12.98
N GLU A 162 13.69 23.30 -12.60
CA GLU A 162 13.43 24.34 -11.61
C GLU A 162 13.47 23.73 -10.22
N ILE A 163 14.20 24.36 -9.31
CA ILE A 163 14.31 23.94 -7.92
C ILE A 163 13.60 24.99 -7.07
N ASP A 164 12.68 24.53 -6.22
CA ASP A 164 12.02 25.35 -5.20
C ASP A 164 12.53 24.97 -3.80
N GLU A 165 12.75 25.97 -2.94
CA GLU A 165 13.26 25.78 -1.59
C GLU A 165 12.19 26.11 -0.56
N SER A 166 11.75 25.09 0.18
CA SER A 166 10.80 25.23 1.29
C SER A 166 11.46 24.92 2.62
N LYS A 167 11.39 25.85 3.58
CA LYS A 167 11.91 25.63 4.94
C LYS A 167 10.77 25.36 5.92
N PHE A 168 10.65 24.10 6.34
CA PHE A 168 9.67 23.67 7.34
C PHE A 168 10.23 23.80 8.74
N GLY A 169 9.54 24.48 9.64
CA GLY A 169 9.96 24.58 11.03
C GLY A 169 8.97 25.34 11.88
N ASN A 170 9.23 25.37 13.18
CA ASN A 170 8.37 26.09 14.12
C ASN A 170 8.82 27.54 14.23
N HIS A 171 7.85 28.45 14.16
CA HIS A 171 8.05 29.85 14.54
C HIS A 171 8.02 29.96 16.06
N LYS A 172 8.79 30.89 16.64
CA LYS A 172 8.64 31.20 18.07
C LYS A 172 7.24 31.75 18.32
N TYR A 173 6.42 31.08 19.13
CA TYR A 173 5.03 31.49 19.39
C TYR A 173 4.14 31.56 18.13
N SER A 174 4.40 30.74 17.11
CA SER A 174 3.68 30.78 15.81
C SER A 174 3.72 32.15 15.13
N ARG A 175 4.72 33.00 15.45
CA ARG A 175 4.90 34.36 14.93
C ARG A 175 6.38 34.66 14.69
N GLY A 176 6.67 35.54 13.73
CA GLY A 176 8.04 36.02 13.49
C GLY A 176 8.93 35.06 12.69
N ARG A 177 10.26 35.16 12.85
CA ARG A 177 11.24 34.41 12.04
C ARG A 177 11.26 32.91 12.40
N LEU A 178 11.38 32.04 11.38
CA LEU A 178 11.67 30.61 11.54
C LEU A 178 13.03 30.44 12.25
N LEU A 179 13.00 29.98 13.50
CA LEU A 179 14.20 29.86 14.34
C LEU A 179 15.05 28.64 13.95
N SER A 180 14.39 27.52 13.67
CA SER A 180 14.99 26.22 13.34
C SER A 180 14.03 25.42 12.48
N GLY A 181 14.53 24.75 11.45
CA GLY A 181 13.70 24.02 10.52
C GLY A 181 14.50 23.19 9.54
N GLN A 182 13.83 22.21 8.95
CA GLN A 182 14.36 21.35 7.91
C GLN A 182 14.09 21.98 6.54
N TRP A 183 15.13 22.02 5.72
CA TRP A 183 15.00 22.42 4.34
C TRP A 183 14.50 21.25 3.51
N VAL A 184 13.53 21.51 2.65
CA VAL A 184 12.99 20.59 1.66
C VAL A 184 13.14 21.28 0.31
N PHE A 185 13.75 20.58 -0.63
CA PHE A 185 13.95 21.06 -1.99
C PHE A 185 13.03 20.26 -2.90
N GLY A 186 12.13 20.96 -3.60
CA GLY A 186 11.30 20.37 -4.65
C GLY A 186 11.89 20.66 -6.02
N GLY A 187 11.67 19.76 -6.98
CA GLY A 187 12.13 19.92 -8.34
C GLY A 187 11.01 19.72 -9.36
N VAL A 188 10.98 20.52 -10.43
CA VAL A 188 10.12 20.25 -11.59
C VAL A 188 10.91 20.41 -12.89
N CYS A 189 10.73 19.47 -13.82
CA CYS A 189 11.35 19.53 -15.14
C CYS A 189 10.41 20.26 -16.10
N ARG A 190 10.82 21.38 -16.72
CA ARG A 190 9.90 22.21 -17.54
C ARG A 190 9.29 21.47 -18.75
N GLY A 191 9.98 20.46 -19.28
CA GLY A 191 9.55 19.70 -20.47
C GLY A 191 8.71 18.45 -20.18
N LEU A 192 8.63 18.01 -18.92
CA LEU A 192 7.94 16.79 -18.50
C LEU A 192 6.99 17.10 -17.34
N VAL A 193 5.80 16.51 -17.32
CA VAL A 193 4.88 16.60 -16.16
C VAL A 193 5.32 15.63 -15.05
N THR A 194 6.62 15.58 -14.79
CA THR A 194 7.24 14.76 -13.74
C THR A 194 7.80 15.72 -12.69
N CYS A 195 7.14 15.77 -11.54
CA CYS A 195 7.55 16.55 -10.38
C CYS A 195 8.25 15.63 -9.37
N LEU A 196 9.18 16.18 -8.60
CA LEU A 196 9.95 15.48 -7.59
C LEU A 196 10.00 16.23 -6.26
#